data_AF-B7P8H6-F1
#
_entry.id   AF-B7P8H6-F1
#
_cell.length_a   1.000
_cell.length_b   1.000
_cell.length_c   1.000
_cell.angle_alpha   90.00
_cell.angle_beta   90.00
_cell.angle_gamma   90.00
#
_symmetry.space_group_name_H-M   'P 1'
#
loop_
_entity.id
_entity.type
_entity.pdbx_description
1 polymer ?
#
loop_
_entity_poly.entity_id
_entity_poly.type
_entity_poly.pdbx_seq_one_letter_code
_entity_poly.pdbx_strand_id
1 'polypeptide(L)'
;MDYRLQLVDEIITKYSGDGSAKKKGRPGCPLNMKRLTERHFPSHIPPTEKKREPTRRCIVCYMKRDSKGKNVRKETRIWCRWCEKALCAVPCFERYHTVGSLQ
;
A
#
# COMPACT_ATOMS: atom_id res chain seq x y z
N MET A 1 34.07 5.45 -12.74
CA MET A 1 32.70 5.80 -12.27
C MET A 1 32.43 5.23 -10.86
N ASP A 2 33.48 4.80 -10.18
CA ASP A 2 33.44 3.85 -9.05
C ASP A 2 33.39 4.57 -7.70
N TYR A 3 33.93 5.79 -7.64
CA TYR A 3 33.86 6.65 -6.44
C TYR A 3 32.43 6.89 -5.97
N ARG A 4 31.50 7.13 -6.92
CA ARG A 4 30.08 7.34 -6.59
C ARG A 4 29.44 6.10 -6.00
N LEU A 5 29.84 4.91 -6.45
CA LEU A 5 29.30 3.64 -5.93
C LEU A 5 29.85 3.34 -4.54
N GLN A 6 31.14 3.59 -4.31
CA GLN A 6 31.77 3.42 -2.99
C GLN A 6 31.14 4.33 -1.93
N LEU A 7 30.89 5.60 -2.28
CA LEU A 7 30.25 6.55 -1.36
C LEU A 7 28.83 6.11 -0.99
N VAL A 8 28.06 5.59 -1.95
CA VAL A 8 26.70 5.09 -1.69
C VAL A 8 26.72 3.90 -0.74
N ASP A 9 27.67 2.97 -0.92
CA ASP A 9 27.82 1.79 -0.08
C ASP A 9 28.19 2.15 1.37
N GLU A 10 29.09 3.12 1.55
CA GLU A 10 29.50 3.63 2.86
C GLU A 10 28.34 4.29 3.60
N ILE A 11 27.53 5.10 2.90
CA ILE A 11 26.34 5.74 3.46
C ILE A 11 25.29 4.69 3.87
N ILE A 12 25.02 3.70 3.03
CA ILE A 12 24.06 2.63 3.32
C ILE A 12 24.50 1.86 4.56
N THR A 13 25.77 1.45 4.63
CA THR A 13 26.32 0.71 5.77
C THR A 13 26.24 1.50 7.07
N LYS A 14 26.52 2.82 7.03
CA LYS A 14 26.57 3.65 8.22
C LYS A 14 25.19 3.99 8.81
N TYR A 15 24.15 4.05 7.98
CA TYR A 15 22.83 4.56 8.40
C TYR A 15 21.67 3.56 8.24
N SER A 16 21.89 2.40 7.63
CA SER A 16 20.87 1.35 7.57
C SER A 16 20.83 0.62 8.93
N GLY A 17 20.01 1.13 9.85
CA GLY A 17 19.89 0.55 11.19
C GLY A 17 19.61 -0.95 11.19
N ASP A 18 20.32 -1.67 12.07
CA ASP A 18 20.11 -3.08 12.39
C ASP A 18 18.64 -3.34 12.75
N GLY A 19 17.94 -4.06 11.89
CA GLY A 19 16.50 -4.28 12.09
C GLY A 19 15.83 -5.31 11.21
N SER A 20 16.56 -6.22 10.55
CA SER A 20 15.93 -7.38 9.91
C SER A 20 15.83 -8.56 10.87
N ALA A 21 15.18 -8.38 12.02
CA ALA A 21 14.59 -9.52 12.70
C ALA A 21 13.60 -10.14 11.72
N LYS A 22 13.85 -11.38 11.27
CA LYS A 22 12.92 -12.11 10.40
C LYS A 22 11.60 -12.27 11.14
N LYS A 23 10.65 -11.36 10.91
CA LYS A 23 9.30 -11.46 11.46
C LYS A 23 8.70 -12.77 10.95
N LYS A 24 8.62 -13.80 11.79
CA LYS A 24 7.83 -15.01 11.51
C LYS A 24 6.36 -14.60 11.53
N GLY A 25 5.76 -14.47 10.35
CA GLY A 25 4.39 -14.03 10.14
C GLY A 25 4.15 -13.59 8.70
N ARG A 26 2.88 -13.32 8.32
CA ARG A 26 2.55 -12.73 7.02
C ARG A 26 3.43 -11.48 6.85
N PRO A 27 4.18 -11.32 5.75
CA PRO A 27 4.99 -10.14 5.55
C PRO A 27 4.09 -8.93 5.79
N GLY A 28 4.44 -8.13 6.80
CA GLY A 28 3.80 -6.84 7.01
C GLY A 28 3.84 -6.15 5.67
N CYS A 29 2.70 -5.61 5.21
CA CYS A 29 2.65 -4.92 3.93
C CYS A 29 3.87 -4.00 3.91
N PRO A 30 4.85 -4.21 3.01
CA PRO A 30 5.95 -3.28 2.88
C PRO A 30 5.24 -1.94 2.75
N LEU A 31 5.54 -1.01 3.65
CA LEU A 31 5.19 0.38 3.40
C LEU A 31 5.98 0.69 2.12
N ASN A 32 5.35 0.36 0.99
CA ASN A 32 5.91 0.49 -0.33
C ASN A 32 6.10 1.98 -0.42
N MET A 33 7.31 2.47 -0.18
CA MET A 33 7.61 3.90 -0.24
C MET A 33 7.15 4.46 -1.60
N LYS A 34 7.20 3.61 -2.63
CA LYS A 34 6.60 3.76 -3.97
C LYS A 34 5.13 4.17 -4.00
N ARG A 35 4.32 3.70 -3.07
CA ARG A 35 2.91 4.10 -2.92
C ARG A 35 2.77 5.61 -2.70
N LEU A 36 3.74 6.22 -2.02
CA LEU A 36 3.74 7.64 -1.65
C LEU A 36 4.52 8.51 -2.65
N THR A 37 5.49 7.94 -3.35
CA THR A 37 6.39 8.68 -4.25
C THR A 37 6.00 8.62 -5.73
N GLU A 38 5.31 7.56 -6.16
CA GLU A 38 4.91 7.41 -7.58
C GLU A 38 3.51 8.00 -7.85
N ARG A 39 3.27 8.41 -9.09
CA ARG A 39 1.95 8.90 -9.55
C ARG A 39 1.02 7.71 -9.79
N HIS A 40 0.22 7.39 -8.77
CA HIS A 40 -0.81 6.35 -8.87
C HIS A 40 -2.13 6.95 -9.33
N PHE A 41 -2.75 6.33 -10.34
CA PHE A 41 -4.08 6.69 -10.85
C PHE A 41 -5.12 5.64 -10.50
N PRO A 42 -6.38 6.04 -10.21
CA PRO A 42 -7.48 5.11 -10.04
C PRO A 42 -7.71 4.29 -11.32
N SER A 43 -8.00 3.01 -11.17
CA SER A 43 -8.42 2.12 -12.26
C SER A 43 -9.54 1.22 -11.79
N HIS A 44 -10.21 0.55 -12.74
CA HIS A 44 -11.18 -0.50 -12.41
C HIS A 44 -10.50 -1.85 -12.26
N ILE A 45 -10.99 -2.68 -11.33
CA ILE A 45 -10.54 -4.06 -11.19
C ILE A 45 -10.90 -4.81 -12.49
N PRO A 46 -9.93 -5.52 -13.11
CA PRO A 46 -10.17 -6.23 -14.35
C PRO A 46 -11.23 -7.32 -14.15
N PRO A 47 -12.05 -7.61 -15.18
CA PRO A 47 -13.03 -8.68 -15.12
C PRO A 47 -12.35 -10.03 -14.88
N THR A 48 -13.10 -10.94 -14.27
CA THR A 48 -12.73 -12.35 -14.10
C THR A 48 -13.74 -13.22 -14.83
N GLU A 49 -13.41 -14.47 -15.16
CA GLU A 49 -14.33 -15.39 -15.83
C GLU A 49 -15.70 -15.49 -15.14
N LYS A 50 -15.71 -15.38 -13.81
CA LYS A 50 -16.94 -15.50 -13.00
C LYS A 50 -17.70 -14.19 -12.83
N LYS A 51 -17.05 -13.03 -12.98
CA LYS A 51 -17.64 -11.71 -12.71
C LYS A 51 -17.08 -10.65 -13.66
N ARG A 52 -17.98 -10.04 -14.43
CA ARG A 52 -17.69 -8.90 -15.31
C ARG A 52 -17.23 -7.66 -14.53
N GLU A 53 -17.79 -7.45 -13.35
CA GLU A 53 -17.58 -6.24 -12.56
C GLU A 53 -17.19 -6.58 -11.11
N PRO A 54 -15.99 -7.14 -10.89
CA PRO A 54 -15.59 -7.59 -9.58
C PRO A 54 -15.33 -6.42 -8.61
N THR A 55 -15.74 -6.62 -7.37
CA THR A 55 -15.49 -5.71 -6.24
C THR A 55 -14.50 -6.33 -5.26
N ARG A 56 -13.72 -5.49 -4.59
CA ARG A 56 -12.85 -5.87 -3.47
C ARG A 56 -13.06 -4.92 -2.30
N ARG A 57 -12.70 -5.34 -1.09
CA ARG A 57 -12.79 -4.49 0.11
C ARG A 57 -11.77 -3.36 0.06
N CYS A 58 -12.19 -2.14 0.42
CA CYS A 58 -11.30 -1.01 0.61
C CYS A 58 -10.38 -1.26 1.81
N ILE A 59 -9.06 -1.25 1.59
CA ILE A 59 -8.10 -1.51 2.68
C ILE A 59 -8.14 -0.41 3.74
N VAL A 60 -8.26 0.86 3.35
CA VAL A 60 -8.30 2.00 4.29
C VAL A 60 -9.55 1.96 5.16
N CYS A 61 -10.72 1.64 4.59
CA CYS A 61 -11.94 1.47 5.38
C CYS A 61 -11.79 0.28 6.33
N TYR A 62 -11.23 -0.84 5.87
CA TYR A 62 -11.07 -2.03 6.69
C TYR A 62 -10.14 -1.85 7.89
N MET A 63 -9.29 -0.81 7.92
CA MET A 63 -8.49 -0.47 9.09
C MET A 63 -9.29 0.26 10.17
N LYS A 64 -10.41 0.91 9.80
CA LYS A 64 -11.29 1.62 10.74
C LYS A 64 -12.22 0.66 11.46
N ARG A 65 -12.56 0.99 12.71
CA ARG A 65 -13.59 0.28 13.49
C ARG A 65 -14.93 1.03 13.39
N ASP A 66 -16.01 0.30 13.33
CA ASP A 66 -17.37 0.81 13.47
C ASP A 66 -17.73 1.02 14.96
N SER A 67 -18.92 1.55 15.22
CA SER A 67 -19.44 1.76 16.58
C SER A 67 -19.60 0.47 17.39
N LYS A 68 -19.61 -0.69 16.73
CA LYS A 68 -19.71 -2.02 17.34
C LYS A 68 -18.33 -2.68 17.51
N GLY A 69 -17.25 -1.95 17.24
CA GLY A 69 -15.88 -2.45 17.33
C GLY A 69 -15.49 -3.43 16.22
N LYS A 70 -16.26 -3.57 15.14
CA LYS A 70 -15.92 -4.39 13.97
C LYS A 70 -15.24 -3.56 12.88
N ASN A 71 -14.46 -4.19 12.01
CA ASN A 71 -13.80 -3.49 10.92
C ASN A 71 -14.83 -3.02 9.88
N VAL A 72 -14.74 -1.76 9.46
CA VAL A 72 -15.63 -1.19 8.44
C VAL A 72 -15.39 -1.88 7.10
N ARG A 73 -16.42 -2.56 6.58
CA ARG A 73 -16.35 -3.24 5.29
C ARG A 73 -17.06 -2.41 4.22
N LYS A 74 -16.28 -1.70 3.40
CA LYS A 74 -16.77 -1.08 2.15
C LYS A 74 -16.18 -1.79 0.94
N GLU A 75 -17.02 -2.11 -0.04
CA GLU A 75 -16.59 -2.69 -1.30
C GLU A 75 -16.41 -1.61 -2.36
N THR A 76 -15.44 -1.80 -3.26
CA THR A 76 -15.08 -0.85 -4.30
C THR A 76 -14.60 -1.62 -5.53
N ARG A 77 -14.90 -1.07 -6.71
CA ARG A 77 -14.33 -1.50 -7.99
C ARG A 77 -13.06 -0.74 -8.34
N ILE A 78 -12.77 0.33 -7.60
CA ILE A 78 -11.60 1.15 -7.81
C ILE A 78 -10.41 0.51 -7.11
N TRP A 79 -9.31 0.37 -7.84
CA TRP A 79 -8.05 -0.11 -7.32
C TRP A 79 -6.88 0.65 -7.92
N CYS A 80 -5.75 0.62 -7.23
CA CYS A 80 -4.48 1.03 -7.79
C CYS A 80 -3.83 -0.19 -8.43
N ARG A 81 -3.55 -0.13 -9.74
CA ARG A 81 -2.93 -1.25 -10.49
C ARG A 81 -1.52 -1.56 -10.00
N TRP A 82 -0.75 -0.53 -9.65
CA TRP A 82 0.63 -0.67 -9.18
C TRP A 82 0.74 -1.18 -7.74
N CYS A 83 -0.16 -0.74 -6.85
CA CYS A 83 -0.18 -1.20 -5.45
C CYS A 83 -1.03 -2.45 -5.23
N GLU A 84 -1.82 -2.86 -6.23
CA GLU A 84 -2.78 -3.97 -6.21
C GLU A 84 -3.79 -3.92 -5.04
N LYS A 85 -4.04 -2.71 -4.54
CA LYS A 85 -4.99 -2.46 -3.44
C LYS A 85 -6.26 -1.81 -3.96
N ALA A 86 -7.38 -2.33 -3.47
CA ALA A 86 -8.69 -1.76 -3.69
C ALA A 86 -8.94 -0.64 -2.66
N LEU A 87 -9.41 0.51 -3.15
CA LEU A 87 -9.58 1.76 -2.40
C LEU A 87 -10.88 2.43 -2.83
N CYS A 88 -11.60 3.09 -1.93
CA CYS A 88 -12.69 3.98 -2.34
C CYS A 88 -12.10 5.12 -3.19
N ALA A 89 -12.81 5.55 -4.23
CA ALA A 89 -12.37 6.64 -5.10
C ALA A 89 -11.94 7.88 -4.29
N VAL A 90 -12.79 8.31 -3.36
CA VAL A 90 -12.52 9.41 -2.42
C VAL A 90 -13.07 9.02 -1.04
N PRO A 91 -12.42 9.39 0.08
CA PRO A 91 -11.08 10.01 0.19
C PRO A 91 -9.95 8.95 0.29
N CYS A 92 -10.28 7.67 0.15
CA CYS A 92 -9.34 6.59 0.48
C CYS A 92 -8.18 6.48 -0.51
N PHE A 93 -8.43 6.72 -1.80
CA PHE A 93 -7.37 6.64 -2.82
C PHE A 93 -6.29 7.69 -2.57
N GLU A 94 -6.70 8.95 -2.41
CA GLU A 94 -5.82 10.06 -2.08
C GLU A 94 -5.05 9.78 -0.78
N ARG A 95 -5.74 9.53 0.34
CA ARG A 95 -5.10 9.26 1.63
C ARG A 95 -4.11 8.10 1.58
N TYR A 96 -4.41 7.07 0.81
CA TYR A 96 -3.48 5.97 0.59
C TYR A 96 -2.24 6.51 -0.11
N HIS A 97 -2.36 7.23 -1.21
CA HIS A 97 -1.19 7.67 -1.98
C HIS A 97 -0.49 8.93 -1.47
N THR A 98 -1.02 9.62 -0.46
CA THR A 98 -0.41 10.85 0.09
C THR A 98 0.09 10.75 1.53
N VAL A 99 -0.48 9.86 2.37
CA VAL A 99 -0.14 9.82 3.80
C VAL A 99 0.62 8.55 4.18
N GLY A 100 1.80 8.72 4.80
CA GLY A 100 2.65 7.62 5.26
C GLY A 100 2.07 6.79 6.40
N SER A 101 1.27 7.42 7.27
CA SER A 101 0.55 6.78 8.37
C SER A 101 -0.96 6.74 8.08
N LEU A 102 -1.49 5.55 7.83
CA LEU A 102 -2.94 5.35 7.76
C LEU A 102 -3.50 5.20 9.18
N GLN A 103 -3.98 6.30 9.76
CA GLN A 103 -4.84 6.30 10.96
C GLN A 103 -6.31 6.05 10.61
#